data_AF-A0A534Q0J3-F1
#
_entry.id   AF-A0A534Q0J3-F1
#
_cell.length_a   1.000
_cell.length_b   1.000
_cell.length_c   1.000
_cell.angle_alpha   90.00
_cell.angle_beta   90.00
_cell.angle_gamma   90.00
#
_symmetry.space_group_name_H-M   'P 1'
#
loop_
_entity.id
_entity.type
_entity.pdbx_description
1 polymer ?
#
loop_
_entity_poly.entity_id
_entity_poly.type
_entity_poly.pdbx_seq_one_letter_code
_entity_poly.pdbx_strand_id
1 'polypeptide(L)'
;MDEKDELPDEEAKKLSGLVPDIVRRAVLTGVGALFMTEEGIRNMVTDMKLPKDALAFLLSQADKTRTEVARVVTQEMRRFLESETLRREIWKLLTGVTLEVNATIQLKPSGEPGIKAKVRSLAALVGGLLLWSQQRRPRDLTLQIDLTAALPGEIVELDVVVRRSGHLLGRHDVRYGRAGAPGVVEFQLHAAPGAADIETTLVYAGRPVRRTVTSITLSPDEPALIHWRD
;
A
#
# COMPACT_ATOMS: atom_id res chain seq x y z
N MET A 1 -24.63 -47.14 -67.06
CA MET A 1 -24.10 -45.81 -66.70
C MET A 1 -25.12 -45.19 -65.77
N ASP A 2 -24.64 -44.57 -64.70
CA ASP A 2 -25.35 -43.73 -63.71
C ASP A 2 -26.31 -44.39 -62.71
N GLU A 3 -25.82 -44.51 -61.48
CA GLU A 3 -26.63 -44.40 -60.26
C GLU A 3 -25.77 -43.67 -59.22
N LYS A 4 -26.10 -42.40 -58.96
CA LYS A 4 -25.48 -41.56 -57.93
C LYS A 4 -26.52 -41.36 -56.84
N ASP A 5 -26.26 -41.94 -55.67
CA ASP A 5 -27.00 -41.67 -54.45
C ASP A 5 -26.75 -40.23 -53.99
N GLU A 6 -27.79 -39.39 -54.10
CA GLU A 6 -27.87 -38.07 -53.51
C GLU A 6 -28.19 -38.22 -52.01
N LEU A 7 -27.30 -37.71 -51.15
CA LEU A 7 -27.54 -37.60 -49.71
C LEU A 7 -28.43 -36.36 -49.42
N PRO A 8 -29.29 -36.37 -48.39
CA PRO A 8 -30.33 -35.35 -48.23
C PRO A 8 -29.81 -34.07 -47.55
N ASP A 9 -30.01 -32.93 -48.22
CA ASP A 9 -29.67 -31.56 -47.79
C ASP A 9 -30.25 -31.13 -46.42
N GLU A 10 -31.22 -31.87 -45.90
CA GLU A 10 -31.86 -31.64 -44.60
C GLU A 10 -30.92 -31.92 -43.40
N GLU A 11 -30.00 -32.89 -43.50
CA GLU A 11 -29.05 -33.19 -42.40
C GLU A 11 -27.95 -32.13 -42.28
N ALA A 12 -27.45 -31.61 -43.41
CA ALA A 12 -26.44 -30.54 -43.44
C ALA A 12 -26.98 -29.23 -42.84
N LYS A 13 -28.26 -28.93 -43.06
CA LYS A 13 -28.92 -27.72 -42.53
C LYS A 13 -29.10 -27.79 -41.01
N LYS A 14 -29.42 -28.97 -40.47
CA LYS A 14 -29.52 -29.19 -39.01
C LYS A 14 -28.16 -29.11 -38.31
N LEU A 15 -27.08 -29.57 -38.95
CA LEU A 15 -25.71 -29.43 -38.44
C LEU A 15 -25.24 -27.96 -38.41
N SER A 16 -25.64 -27.15 -39.38
CA SER A 16 -25.31 -25.71 -39.43
C SER A 16 -25.98 -24.87 -38.34
N GLY A 17 -27.14 -25.30 -37.85
CA GLY A 17 -27.88 -24.63 -36.77
C GLY A 17 -27.35 -24.91 -35.36
N LEU A 18 -26.57 -25.99 -35.19
CA LEU A 18 -26.03 -26.39 -33.89
C LEU A 18 -24.76 -25.63 -33.50
N VAL A 19 -23.93 -25.23 -34.48
CA VAL A 19 -22.68 -24.49 -34.23
C VAL A 19 -22.93 -23.09 -33.62
N PRO A 20 -23.88 -22.28 -34.12
CA PRO A 20 -24.18 -20.95 -33.57
C PRO A 20 -24.69 -21.03 -32.12
N ASP A 21 -25.51 -22.03 -31.80
CA ASP A 21 -26.08 -22.17 -30.46
C ASP A 21 -25.03 -22.57 -29.42
N ILE A 22 -24.03 -23.37 -29.80
CA ILE A 22 -22.91 -23.74 -28.92
C ILE A 22 -22.01 -22.52 -28.66
N VAL A 23 -21.67 -21.76 -29.70
CA VAL A 23 -20.87 -20.53 -29.56
C VAL A 23 -21.63 -19.50 -28.72
N ARG A 24 -22.93 -19.34 -28.95
CA ARG A 24 -23.79 -18.43 -28.19
C ARG A 24 -23.90 -18.84 -26.72
N ARG A 25 -24.04 -20.14 -26.42
CA ARG A 25 -24.01 -20.66 -25.05
C ARG A 25 -22.65 -20.48 -24.38
N ALA A 26 -21.54 -20.69 -25.10
CA ALA A 26 -20.19 -20.53 -24.57
C ALA A 26 -19.88 -19.07 -24.19
N VAL A 27 -20.37 -18.11 -24.99
CA VAL A 27 -20.24 -16.67 -24.70
C VAL A 27 -21.15 -16.25 -23.55
N LEU A 28 -22.39 -16.76 -23.49
CA LEU A 28 -23.36 -16.42 -22.44
C LEU A 28 -23.05 -17.03 -21.08
N THR A 29 -22.36 -18.17 -21.02
CA THR A 29 -21.95 -18.82 -19.75
C THR A 29 -20.65 -18.27 -19.19
N GLY A 30 -19.94 -17.43 -19.93
CA GLY A 30 -18.66 -16.86 -19.52
C GLY A 30 -17.54 -17.90 -19.49
N VAL A 31 -16.33 -17.41 -19.29
CA VAL A 31 -15.02 -18.12 -19.34
C VAL A 31 -14.96 -19.45 -18.53
N GLY A 32 -15.95 -19.77 -17.69
CA GLY A 32 -16.07 -21.01 -16.94
C GLY A 32 -16.23 -22.29 -17.78
N ALA A 33 -16.72 -22.21 -19.02
CA ALA A 33 -16.87 -23.41 -19.87
C ALA A 33 -15.52 -23.95 -20.40
N LEU A 34 -14.50 -23.10 -20.54
CA LEU A 34 -13.14 -23.52 -20.95
C LEU A 34 -12.35 -24.22 -19.81
N PHE A 35 -12.89 -24.18 -18.59
CA PHE A 35 -12.40 -24.97 -17.45
C PHE A 35 -13.17 -26.28 -17.25
N MET A 36 -14.15 -26.60 -18.11
CA MET A 36 -14.78 -27.92 -18.12
C MET A 36 -13.68 -28.96 -18.42
N THR A 37 -13.50 -29.87 -17.48
CA THR A 37 -12.46 -30.89 -17.48
C THR A 37 -12.58 -31.80 -18.71
N GLU A 38 -11.55 -32.61 -18.96
CA GLU A 38 -11.48 -33.56 -20.07
C GLU A 38 -12.73 -34.43 -20.19
N GLU A 39 -13.43 -34.70 -19.08
CA GLU A 39 -14.72 -35.39 -19.04
C GLU A 39 -15.88 -34.65 -19.74
N GLY A 40 -15.92 -33.32 -19.73
CA GLY A 40 -17.01 -32.53 -20.34
C GLY A 40 -16.96 -32.54 -21.86
N ILE A 41 -15.75 -32.46 -22.42
CA ILE A 41 -15.51 -32.58 -23.86
C ILE A 41 -15.77 -34.03 -24.31
N ARG A 42 -15.33 -35.01 -23.51
CA ARG A 42 -15.56 -36.43 -23.80
C ARG A 42 -17.06 -36.77 -23.85
N ASN A 43 -17.88 -36.24 -22.94
CA ASN A 43 -19.33 -36.47 -22.94
C ASN A 43 -20.06 -35.80 -24.12
N MET A 44 -19.68 -34.59 -24.54
CA MET A 44 -20.29 -33.95 -25.72
C MET A 44 -19.90 -34.64 -27.04
N VAL A 45 -18.73 -35.27 -27.09
CA VAL A 45 -18.23 -35.93 -28.31
C VAL A 45 -18.61 -37.41 -28.38
N THR A 46 -18.95 -38.07 -27.27
CA THR A 46 -19.44 -39.46 -27.30
C THR A 46 -20.76 -39.60 -28.09
N ASP A 47 -21.55 -38.53 -28.18
CA ASP A 47 -22.79 -38.48 -28.99
C ASP A 47 -22.55 -38.15 -30.48
N MET A 48 -21.35 -37.67 -30.86
CA MET A 48 -20.94 -37.49 -32.25
C MET A 48 -19.97 -38.61 -32.63
N LYS A 49 -20.37 -39.51 -33.53
CA LYS A 49 -19.50 -40.58 -34.06
C LYS A 49 -18.32 -40.01 -34.86
N LEU A 50 -17.33 -39.43 -34.18
CA LEU A 50 -16.13 -38.90 -34.79
C LEU A 50 -15.08 -40.02 -34.90
N PRO A 51 -14.42 -40.19 -36.07
CA PRO A 51 -13.31 -41.12 -36.22
C PRO A 51 -12.20 -40.80 -35.22
N LYS A 52 -11.58 -41.84 -34.64
CA LYS A 52 -10.59 -41.73 -33.56
C LYS A 52 -9.42 -40.79 -33.89
N ASP A 53 -9.05 -40.69 -35.16
CA ASP A 53 -7.94 -39.86 -35.63
C ASP A 53 -8.27 -38.36 -35.60
N ALA A 54 -9.52 -37.99 -35.88
CA ALA A 54 -9.99 -36.61 -35.80
C ALA A 54 -10.03 -36.14 -34.34
N LEU A 55 -10.41 -37.03 -33.42
CA LEU A 55 -10.42 -36.75 -31.99
C LEU A 55 -9.01 -36.49 -31.45
N ALA A 56 -8.04 -37.34 -31.81
CA ALA A 56 -6.64 -37.18 -31.43
C ALA A 56 -6.05 -35.86 -31.95
N PHE A 57 -6.36 -35.49 -33.19
CA PHE A 57 -5.92 -34.21 -33.76
C PHE A 57 -6.54 -33.01 -33.04
N LEU A 58 -7.85 -33.04 -32.78
CA LEU A 58 -8.56 -31.96 -32.06
C LEU A 58 -8.05 -31.80 -30.62
N LEU A 59 -7.83 -32.90 -29.90
CA LEU A 59 -7.25 -32.87 -28.56
C LEU A 59 -5.84 -32.26 -28.58
N SER A 60 -4.99 -32.68 -29.52
CA SER A 60 -3.63 -32.15 -29.65
C SER A 60 -3.59 -30.65 -30.01
N GLN A 61 -4.58 -30.15 -30.76
CA GLN A 61 -4.71 -28.73 -31.06
C GLN A 61 -5.30 -27.94 -29.88
N ALA A 62 -6.26 -28.52 -29.15
CA ALA A 62 -6.85 -27.91 -27.98
C ALA A 62 -5.81 -27.71 -26.88
N ASP A 63 -4.94 -28.70 -26.63
CA ASP A 63 -3.87 -28.59 -25.64
C ASP A 63 -2.88 -27.48 -26.00
N LYS A 64 -2.39 -27.44 -27.25
CA LYS A 64 -1.49 -26.37 -27.72
C LYS A 64 -2.13 -24.99 -27.60
N THR A 65 -3.39 -24.86 -28.01
CA THR A 65 -4.13 -23.59 -27.96
C THR A 65 -4.35 -23.15 -26.51
N ARG A 66 -4.72 -24.08 -25.62
CA ARG A 66 -4.90 -23.81 -24.19
C ARG A 66 -3.60 -23.33 -23.54
N THR A 67 -2.47 -23.97 -23.85
CA THR A 67 -1.16 -23.58 -23.30
C THR A 67 -0.77 -22.18 -23.76
N GLU A 68 -0.92 -21.85 -25.04
CA GLU A 68 -0.59 -20.51 -25.56
C GLU A 68 -1.53 -19.43 -25.00
N VAL A 69 -2.83 -19.70 -24.93
CA VAL A 69 -3.80 -18.76 -24.34
C VAL A 69 -3.51 -18.56 -22.86
N ALA A 70 -3.26 -19.62 -22.11
CA ALA A 70 -2.89 -19.52 -20.70
C ALA A 70 -1.60 -18.69 -20.53
N ARG A 71 -0.62 -18.88 -21.42
CA ARG A 71 0.64 -18.11 -21.40
C ARG A 71 0.41 -16.63 -21.66
N VAL A 72 -0.35 -16.28 -22.70
CA VAL A 72 -0.67 -14.90 -23.06
C VAL A 72 -1.45 -14.22 -21.95
N VAL A 73 -2.49 -14.88 -21.42
CA VAL A 73 -3.29 -14.36 -20.31
C VAL A 73 -2.43 -14.15 -19.07
N THR A 74 -1.56 -15.11 -18.73
CA THR A 74 -0.66 -14.98 -17.57
C THR A 74 0.31 -13.81 -17.75
N GLN A 75 0.85 -13.64 -18.95
CA GLN A 75 1.80 -12.57 -19.25
C GLN A 75 1.12 -11.19 -19.22
N GLU A 76 -0.10 -11.09 -19.75
CA GLU A 76 -0.87 -9.84 -19.72
C GLU A 76 -1.36 -9.52 -18.30
N MET A 77 -1.77 -10.53 -17.53
CA MET A 77 -2.11 -10.37 -16.11
C MET A 77 -0.92 -9.83 -15.31
N ARG A 78 0.28 -10.39 -15.50
CA ARG A 78 1.50 -9.88 -14.87
C ARG A 78 1.77 -8.43 -15.28
N ARG A 79 1.65 -8.12 -16.58
CA ARG A 79 1.88 -6.77 -17.12
C ARG A 79 0.87 -5.75 -16.57
N PHE A 80 -0.39 -6.14 -16.39
CA PHE A 80 -1.42 -5.33 -15.77
C PHE A 80 -1.15 -5.09 -14.28
N LEU A 81 -0.73 -6.13 -13.55
CA LEU A 81 -0.35 -6.03 -12.13
C LEU A 81 0.89 -5.16 -11.91
N GLU A 82 1.84 -5.21 -12.84
CA GLU A 82 3.04 -4.36 -12.85
C GLU A 82 2.76 -2.95 -13.42
N SER A 83 1.55 -2.70 -13.92
CA SER A 83 1.21 -1.43 -14.56
C SER A 83 1.18 -0.30 -13.55
N GLU A 84 1.78 0.82 -13.94
CA GLU A 84 1.81 2.02 -13.11
C GLU A 84 0.41 2.61 -12.92
N THR A 85 -0.53 2.31 -13.82
CA THR A 85 -1.94 2.70 -13.70
C THR A 85 -2.62 2.01 -12.51
N LEU A 86 -2.45 0.69 -12.37
CA LEU A 86 -3.01 -0.05 -11.24
C LEU A 86 -2.41 0.45 -9.92
N ARG A 87 -1.09 0.68 -9.90
CA ARG A 87 -0.38 1.24 -8.73
C ARG A 87 -0.97 2.60 -8.33
N ARG A 88 -1.13 3.53 -9.28
CA ARG A 88 -1.71 4.85 -9.03
C ARG A 88 -3.15 4.80 -8.53
N GLU A 89 -3.97 3.91 -9.10
CA GLU A 89 -5.37 3.81 -8.68
C GLU A 89 -5.53 3.16 -7.30
N ILE A 90 -4.69 2.17 -6.95
CA ILE A 90 -4.64 1.65 -5.57
C ILE A 90 -4.23 2.76 -4.60
N TRP A 91 -3.22 3.58 -4.94
CA TRP A 91 -2.82 4.71 -4.10
C TRP A 91 -3.92 5.75 -3.90
N LYS A 92 -4.63 6.12 -4.97
CA LYS A 92 -5.78 7.03 -4.87
C LYS A 92 -6.88 6.48 -3.95
N LEU A 93 -7.20 5.20 -4.08
CA LEU A 93 -8.19 4.55 -3.22
C LEU A 93 -7.74 4.57 -1.75
N LEU A 94 -6.48 4.25 -1.46
CA LEU A 94 -5.94 4.27 -0.09
C LEU A 94 -5.92 5.67 0.54
N THR A 95 -5.67 6.71 -0.26
CA THR A 95 -5.70 8.10 0.21
C THR A 95 -7.11 8.72 0.25
N GLY A 96 -8.07 8.14 -0.47
CA GLY A 96 -9.42 8.67 -0.64
C GLY A 96 -10.43 8.22 0.42
N VAL A 97 -10.09 7.27 1.29
CA VAL A 97 -11.00 6.80 2.35
C VAL A 97 -10.71 7.54 3.66
N THR A 98 -11.66 8.35 4.11
CA THR A 98 -11.64 8.95 5.45
C THR A 98 -11.95 7.87 6.48
N LEU A 99 -10.96 7.47 7.28
CA LEU A 99 -11.17 6.55 8.39
C LEU A 99 -11.87 7.29 9.55
N GLU A 100 -13.19 7.16 9.61
CA GLU A 100 -13.98 7.66 10.74
C GLU A 100 -14.28 6.52 11.72
N VAL A 101 -13.65 6.56 12.92
CA VAL A 101 -13.86 5.55 13.97
C VAL A 101 -14.75 6.14 15.05
N ASN A 102 -16.03 5.76 15.04
CA ASN A 102 -17.00 6.07 16.09
C ASN A 102 -17.22 4.82 16.95
N ALA A 103 -16.67 4.79 18.18
CA ALA A 103 -16.81 3.67 19.10
C ALA A 103 -17.36 4.12 20.46
N THR A 104 -18.62 3.78 20.74
CA THR A 104 -19.25 3.97 22.05
C THR A 104 -19.32 2.62 22.77
N ILE A 105 -18.47 2.44 23.79
CA ILE A 105 -18.38 1.18 24.55
C ILE A 105 -19.28 1.28 25.79
N GLN A 106 -20.38 0.52 25.81
CA GLN A 106 -21.17 0.28 27.02
C GLN A 106 -20.91 -1.14 27.53
N LEU A 107 -20.33 -1.27 28.73
CA LEU A 107 -20.12 -2.56 29.36
C LEU A 107 -21.38 -2.99 30.13
N LYS A 108 -21.97 -4.12 29.72
CA LYS A 108 -22.90 -4.90 30.56
C LYS A 108 -22.25 -6.23 30.93
N PRO A 109 -22.15 -6.59 32.22
CA PRO A 109 -21.59 -7.88 32.62
C PRO A 109 -22.59 -9.00 32.31
N SER A 110 -22.17 -9.98 31.49
CA SER A 110 -22.77 -11.32 31.46
C SER A 110 -21.72 -12.35 31.03
N GLY A 111 -21.70 -13.50 31.70
CA GLY A 111 -20.62 -14.49 31.62
C GLY A 111 -20.81 -15.53 30.51
N GLU A 112 -19.71 -15.86 29.80
CA GLU A 112 -19.19 -17.19 29.43
C GLU A 112 -17.88 -17.02 28.61
N PRO A 113 -16.92 -17.98 28.62
CA PRO A 113 -15.51 -17.69 28.28
C PRO A 113 -15.10 -17.91 26.81
N GLY A 114 -15.97 -18.44 25.93
CA GLY A 114 -15.58 -18.83 24.57
C GLY A 114 -15.28 -17.67 23.60
N ILE A 115 -15.92 -16.51 23.82
CA ILE A 115 -15.79 -15.33 22.94
C ILE A 115 -14.62 -14.42 23.37
N LYS A 116 -14.12 -14.59 24.60
CA LYS A 116 -13.09 -13.70 25.19
C LYS A 116 -11.73 -13.78 24.49
N ALA A 117 -11.34 -14.92 23.91
CA ALA A 117 -10.01 -15.08 23.32
C ALA A 117 -9.87 -14.42 21.93
N LYS A 118 -10.91 -14.54 21.07
CA LYS A 118 -10.90 -13.96 19.72
C LYS A 118 -11.23 -12.46 19.72
N VAL A 119 -12.07 -12.01 20.66
CA VAL A 119 -12.33 -10.57 20.85
C VAL A 119 -11.15 -9.88 21.52
N ARG A 120 -10.42 -10.50 22.45
CA ARG A 120 -9.19 -9.90 23.01
C ARG A 120 -8.09 -9.70 21.97
N SER A 121 -7.90 -10.64 21.05
CA SER A 121 -6.89 -10.53 20.00
C SER A 121 -7.26 -9.48 18.96
N LEU A 122 -8.52 -9.41 18.52
CA LEU A 122 -8.99 -8.34 17.64
C LEU A 122 -9.02 -6.97 18.34
N ALA A 123 -9.45 -6.90 19.60
CA ALA A 123 -9.44 -5.66 20.39
C ALA A 123 -8.01 -5.21 20.74
N ALA A 124 -7.06 -6.13 20.91
CA ALA A 124 -5.65 -5.79 21.05
C ALA A 124 -5.04 -5.30 19.74
N LEU A 125 -5.44 -5.86 18.59
CA LEU A 125 -5.00 -5.37 17.29
C LEU A 125 -5.62 -4.01 16.95
N VAL A 126 -6.94 -3.85 17.09
CA VAL A 126 -7.64 -2.58 16.85
C VAL A 126 -7.23 -1.53 17.88
N GLY A 127 -7.20 -1.88 19.17
CA GLY A 127 -6.75 -1.01 20.25
C GLY A 127 -5.27 -0.64 20.12
N GLY A 128 -4.42 -1.60 19.77
CA GLY A 128 -3.00 -1.38 19.49
C GLY A 128 -2.79 -0.48 18.26
N LEU A 129 -3.56 -0.66 17.19
CA LEU A 129 -3.51 0.18 16.00
C LEU A 129 -4.03 1.60 16.29
N LEU A 130 -5.06 1.74 17.12
CA LEU A 130 -5.61 3.03 17.55
C LEU A 130 -4.61 3.78 18.43
N LEU A 131 -3.97 3.09 19.39
CA LEU A 131 -2.88 3.62 20.21
C LEU A 131 -1.68 4.03 19.35
N TRP A 132 -1.31 3.20 18.37
CA TRP A 132 -0.23 3.49 17.43
C TRP A 132 -0.54 4.69 16.52
N SER A 133 -1.79 4.85 16.10
CA SER A 133 -2.29 6.00 15.33
C SER A 133 -2.28 7.28 16.16
N GLN A 134 -2.71 7.22 17.43
CA GLN A 134 -2.66 8.37 18.33
C GLN A 134 -1.21 8.81 18.63
N GLN A 135 -0.28 7.86 18.75
CA GLN A 135 1.13 8.16 19.00
C GLN A 135 1.78 8.95 17.85
N ARG A 136 1.26 8.86 16.61
CA ARG A 136 1.80 9.53 15.42
C ARG A 136 1.16 10.88 15.11
N ARG A 137 0.24 11.38 15.94
CA ARG A 137 -0.40 12.68 15.70
C ARG A 137 0.57 13.83 15.94
N PRO A 138 0.71 14.77 14.98
CA PRO A 138 1.40 16.03 15.19
C PRO A 138 0.84 16.78 16.39
N ARG A 139 1.73 17.39 17.16
CA ARG A 139 1.44 18.14 18.38
C ARG A 139 2.59 19.09 18.66
N ASP A 140 2.39 20.02 19.57
CA ASP A 140 3.43 20.95 19.98
C ASP A 140 4.46 20.23 20.86
N LEU A 141 5.72 20.38 20.49
CA LEU A 141 6.88 19.77 21.14
C LEU A 141 7.86 20.90 21.47
N THR A 142 8.49 20.83 22.63
CA THR A 142 9.46 21.84 23.07
C THR A 142 10.88 21.36 22.84
N LEU A 143 11.69 22.19 22.21
CA LEU A 143 13.14 22.03 22.11
C LEU A 143 13.81 23.09 22.97
N GLN A 144 14.75 22.68 23.81
CA GLN A 144 15.58 23.58 24.60
C GLN A 144 17.01 23.49 24.14
N ILE A 145 17.56 24.60 23.66
CA ILE A 145 18.95 24.72 23.26
C ILE A 145 19.70 25.37 24.41
N ASP A 146 20.50 24.59 25.11
CA ASP A 146 21.37 25.05 26.19
C ASP A 146 22.69 25.56 25.60
N LEU A 147 22.78 26.88 25.56
CA LEU A 147 23.92 27.67 25.10
C LEU A 147 24.83 28.07 26.27
N THR A 148 24.59 27.61 27.49
CA THR A 148 25.36 28.06 28.67
C THR A 148 26.86 27.79 28.50
N ALA A 149 27.23 26.71 27.82
CA ALA A 149 28.62 26.39 27.49
C ALA A 149 29.22 27.25 26.36
N ALA A 150 28.39 27.81 25.48
CA ALA A 150 28.81 28.70 24.40
C ALA A 150 28.51 30.14 24.76
N LEU A 151 29.51 30.88 25.27
CA LEU A 151 29.51 32.32 25.59
C LEU A 151 28.30 33.08 25.00
N PRO A 152 27.11 33.03 25.65
CA PRO A 152 25.86 33.21 24.92
C PRO A 152 25.66 34.67 24.49
N GLY A 153 26.21 35.60 25.27
CA GLY A 153 26.27 37.03 24.94
C GLY A 153 27.10 37.38 23.69
N GLU A 154 27.94 36.46 23.18
CA GLU A 154 28.70 36.67 21.95
C GLU A 154 28.02 36.11 20.68
N ILE A 155 26.96 35.32 20.85
CA ILE A 155 26.20 34.74 19.76
C ILE A 155 25.29 35.81 19.16
N VAL A 156 25.44 36.06 17.85
CA VAL A 156 24.68 37.06 17.10
C VAL A 156 23.57 36.46 16.25
N GLU A 157 23.68 35.18 15.89
CA GLU A 157 22.65 34.44 15.16
C GLU A 157 22.65 32.98 15.62
N LEU A 158 21.44 32.44 15.82
CA LEU A 158 21.17 31.04 16.08
C LEU A 158 20.21 30.55 15.01
N ASP A 159 20.62 29.52 14.27
CA ASP A 159 19.77 28.80 13.33
C ASP A 159 19.66 27.34 13.75
N VAL A 160 18.46 26.92 14.15
CA VAL A 160 18.13 25.54 14.53
C VAL A 160 17.22 24.96 13.47
N VAL A 161 17.66 23.90 12.81
CA VAL A 161 16.89 23.19 11.79
C VAL A 161 16.63 21.76 12.25
N VAL A 162 15.35 21.39 12.33
CA VAL A 162 14.94 20.06 12.76
C VAL A 162 14.46 19.27 11.55
N ARG A 163 15.05 18.09 11.33
CA ARG A 163 14.69 17.19 10.23
C ARG A 163 14.39 15.78 10.72
N ARG A 164 13.53 15.08 9.99
CA ARG A 164 13.32 13.64 10.17
C ARG A 164 13.38 12.95 8.83
N SER A 165 14.31 12.00 8.69
CA SER A 165 14.51 11.28 7.42
C SER A 165 14.62 12.24 6.23
N GLY A 166 15.38 13.33 6.41
CA GLY A 166 15.58 14.38 5.41
C GLY A 166 14.45 15.42 5.28
N HIS A 167 13.27 15.20 5.87
CA HIS A 167 12.14 16.14 5.79
C HIS A 167 12.27 17.22 6.87
N LEU A 168 12.08 18.48 6.49
CA LEU A 168 12.04 19.60 7.43
C LEU A 168 10.80 19.50 8.31
N LEU A 169 11.02 19.45 9.63
CA LEU A 169 9.95 19.53 10.63
C LEU A 169 9.75 20.98 11.10
N GLY A 170 10.83 21.75 11.22
CA GLY A 170 10.77 23.16 11.60
C GLY A 170 12.14 23.82 11.59
N ARG A 171 12.14 25.15 11.55
CA ARG A 171 13.34 25.98 11.59
C ARG A 171 13.13 27.16 12.53
N HIS A 172 14.13 27.44 13.35
CA HIS A 172 14.17 28.59 14.24
C HIS A 172 15.44 29.38 13.95
N ASP A 173 15.29 30.47 13.21
CA ASP A 173 16.36 31.39 12.82
C ASP A 173 16.13 32.71 13.55
N VAL A 174 17.05 33.05 14.45
CA VAL A 174 16.95 34.24 15.30
C VAL A 174 18.29 34.97 15.33
N ARG A 175 18.20 36.29 15.10
CA ARG A 175 19.31 37.22 15.29
C ARG A 175 19.18 37.94 16.61
N TYR A 176 20.28 38.01 17.35
CA TYR A 176 20.35 38.68 18.63
C TYR A 176 20.95 40.08 18.50
N GLY A 177 20.44 41.00 19.32
CA GLY A 177 20.99 42.35 19.44
C GLY A 177 22.30 42.38 20.23
N ARG A 178 22.69 43.56 20.70
CA ARG A 178 23.94 43.76 21.45
C ARG A 178 24.06 42.95 22.75
N ALA A 179 22.95 42.45 23.29
CA ALA A 179 22.95 41.59 24.47
C ALA A 179 23.37 40.14 24.18
N GLY A 180 23.38 39.74 22.89
CA GLY A 180 23.63 38.36 22.46
C GLY A 180 22.48 37.39 22.79
N ALA A 181 22.72 36.11 22.54
CA ALA A 181 21.76 35.05 22.84
C ALA A 181 21.58 34.87 24.36
N PRO A 182 20.40 34.43 24.81
CA PRO A 182 20.22 33.95 26.18
C PRO A 182 20.94 32.60 26.37
N GLY A 183 21.18 32.22 27.63
CA GLY A 183 21.82 30.92 27.95
C GLY A 183 20.98 29.70 27.56
N VAL A 184 19.65 29.84 27.49
CA VAL A 184 18.75 28.80 26.98
C VAL A 184 17.78 29.43 25.98
N VAL A 185 17.59 28.77 24.84
CA VAL A 185 16.62 29.14 23.82
C VAL A 185 15.56 28.06 23.70
N GLU A 186 14.30 28.46 23.79
CA GLU A 186 13.17 27.56 23.56
C GLU A 186 12.66 27.68 22.13
N PHE A 187 12.49 26.54 21.48
CA PHE A 187 11.89 26.42 20.16
C PHE A 187 10.68 25.48 20.21
N GLN A 188 9.50 26.04 19.97
CA GLN A 188 8.26 25.28 19.85
C GLN A 188 8.11 24.71 18.44
N LEU A 189 7.94 23.40 18.35
CA LEU A 189 7.88 22.63 17.11
C LEU A 189 6.58 21.85 17.03
N HIS A 190 5.79 22.06 15.98
CA HIS A 190 4.61 21.25 15.72
C HIS A 190 4.96 20.01 14.87
N ALA A 191 5.13 18.85 15.52
CA ALA A 191 5.50 17.62 14.83
C ALA A 191 5.00 16.37 15.56
N ALA A 192 5.05 15.22 14.87
CA ALA A 192 4.80 13.94 15.55
C ALA A 192 6.00 13.57 16.43
N PRO A 193 5.81 13.00 17.63
CA PRO A 193 6.90 12.49 18.47
C PRO A 193 7.81 11.49 17.75
N GLY A 194 9.04 11.33 18.24
CA GLY A 194 10.03 10.37 17.72
C GLY A 194 11.36 11.01 17.32
N ALA A 195 12.30 10.16 16.89
CA ALA A 195 13.65 10.57 16.52
C ALA A 195 13.68 11.64 15.42
N ALA A 196 14.53 12.65 15.60
CA ALA A 196 14.79 13.71 14.64
C ALA A 196 16.26 14.14 14.73
N ASP A 197 16.80 14.58 13.60
CA ASP A 197 18.11 15.19 13.50
C ASP A 197 17.94 16.69 13.69
N ILE A 198 18.71 17.26 14.61
CA ILE A 198 18.72 18.69 14.90
C ILE A 198 20.08 19.24 14.53
N GLU A 199 20.04 20.16 13.57
CA GLU A 199 21.17 20.93 13.14
C GLU A 199 21.13 22.29 13.83
N THR A 200 22.13 22.59 14.63
CA THR A 200 22.28 23.86 15.32
C THR A 200 23.49 24.58 14.75
N THR A 201 23.25 25.78 14.21
CA THR A 201 24.28 26.68 13.70
C THR A 201 24.35 27.92 14.57
N LEU A 202 25.54 28.20 15.10
CA LEU A 202 25.85 29.40 15.88
C LEU A 202 26.77 30.32 15.11
N VAL A 203 26.38 31.58 15.01
CA VAL A 203 27.22 32.66 14.48
C VAL A 203 27.61 33.57 15.62
N TYR A 204 28.90 33.86 15.72
CA TYR A 204 29.47 34.75 16.71
C TYR A 204 29.94 36.05 16.06
N ALA A 205 30.04 37.11 16.85
CA ALA A 205 30.72 38.33 16.42
C ALA A 205 32.23 38.05 16.21
N GLY A 206 32.67 37.94 14.96
CA GLY A 206 34.09 37.84 14.62
C GLY A 206 34.75 36.47 14.85
N ARG A 207 33.99 35.42 15.17
CA ARG A 207 34.49 34.02 15.19
C ARG A 207 33.92 33.22 14.01
N PRO A 208 34.58 32.12 13.60
CA PRO A 208 34.03 31.21 12.61
C PRO A 208 32.65 30.67 13.02
N VAL A 209 31.77 30.48 12.04
CA VAL A 209 30.47 29.83 12.24
C VAL A 209 30.69 28.41 12.73
N ARG A 210 29.91 28.00 13.73
CA ARG A 210 29.90 26.63 14.25
C ARG A 210 28.60 25.94 13.91
N ARG A 211 28.68 24.69 13.47
CA ARG A 211 27.52 23.89 13.10
C ARG A 211 27.68 22.49 13.69
N THR A 212 26.62 22.02 14.35
CA THR A 212 26.56 20.70 14.96
C THR A 212 25.26 20.02 14.56
N VAL A 213 25.31 18.70 14.35
CA VAL A 213 24.13 17.88 14.08
C VAL A 213 24.04 16.80 15.15
N THR A 214 22.89 16.73 15.81
CA THR A 214 22.60 15.75 16.88
C THR A 214 21.27 15.08 16.60
N SER A 215 21.20 13.76 16.72
CA SER A 215 19.93 13.03 16.71
C SER A 215 19.37 12.93 18.13
N ILE A 216 18.12 13.33 18.32
CA ILE A 216 17.41 13.26 19.60
C ILE A 216 15.99 12.75 19.41
N THR A 217 15.41 12.16 20.46
CA THR A 217 14.00 11.76 20.47
C THR A 217 13.14 12.94 20.89
N LEU A 218 12.22 13.36 20.02
CA LEU A 218 11.23 14.38 20.37
C LEU A 218 10.08 13.73 21.16
N SER A 219 9.78 14.29 22.34
CA SER A 219 8.74 13.80 23.24
C SER A 219 7.74 14.91 23.55
N PRO A 220 6.44 14.60 23.74
CA PRO A 220 5.49 15.57 24.27
C PRO A 220 5.61 15.78 25.79
N ASP A 221 6.18 14.80 26.48
CA ASP A 221 6.16 14.77 27.95
C ASP A 221 7.35 15.53 28.55
N GLU A 222 8.44 15.67 27.79
CA GLU A 222 9.67 16.34 28.21
C GLU A 222 10.27 17.16 27.06
N PRO A 223 10.80 18.37 27.34
CA PRO A 223 11.55 19.13 26.36
C PRO A 223 12.78 18.36 25.89
N ALA A 224 13.01 18.31 24.58
CA ALA A 224 14.25 17.75 24.06
C ALA A 224 15.39 18.75 24.29
N LEU A 225 16.32 18.39 25.19
CA LEU A 225 17.43 19.24 25.60
C LEU A 225 18.65 19.01 24.72
N ILE A 226 19.15 20.09 24.13
CA ILE A 226 20.35 20.11 23.29
C ILE A 226 21.42 20.86 24.05
N HIS A 227 22.38 20.12 24.59
CA HIS A 227 23.57 20.72 25.17
C HIS A 227 24.55 21.09 24.08
N TRP A 228 24.86 22.38 23.96
CA TRP A 228 25.98 22.80 23.15
C TRP A 228 27.30 22.29 23.77
N ARG A 229 28.16 21.72 22.94
CA ARG A 229 29.56 21.43 23.30
C ARG A 229 30.46 22.10 22.27
N ASP A 230 31.46 22.82 22.77
CA ASP A 230 32.52 23.46 21.99
C ASP A 230 33.55 22.44 21.49
#